data_AF-A0A1G2YG44-F1
#
_entry.id   AF-A0A1G2YG44-F1
#
_cell.length_a   1.000
_cell.length_b   1.000
_cell.length_c   1.000
_cell.angle_alpha   90.00
_cell.angle_beta   90.00
_cell.angle_gamma   90.00
#
_symmetry.space_group_name_H-M   'P 1'
#
loop_
_entity.id
_entity.type
_entity.pdbx_description
1 polymer ?
#
loop_
_entity_poly.entity_id
_entity_poly.type
_entity_poly.pdbx_seq_one_letter_code
_entity_poly.pdbx_strand_id
1 'polypeptide(L)'
;AIAKKYLLGVCEAANIYEKIASIKGEDNFITEVSMDETNLPQTPVEMFFTLAMVADAKIPAQTIAPKFTGRFNKGVDYVGNVAQFAKEFDQDVAVIAAAVKQFALPSNLKLSVHSGSDKFSIYGPISKTLKKFNAGLHLKTAGTTWLEEVIGLAMAGGQGLQIANKIYANALGRFDELCGPYATVIDIDKSKLPSPQVVASWSGPDFAAALRHDQSCPKYNPNFRQLIHVGYKVAVELGSEYISALEKYEDVIAKGVKENILDKHIRPVFMA
;
A
#
# COMPACT_ATOMS: atom_id res chain seq x y z
N ALA A 1 17.11 21.10 -16.33
CA ALA A 1 17.38 20.04 -15.34
C ALA A 1 16.20 19.09 -15.16
N ILE A 2 15.00 19.57 -14.82
CA ILE A 2 13.79 18.75 -14.58
C ILE A 2 13.42 17.89 -15.81
N ALA A 3 13.33 18.49 -17.01
CA ALA A 3 13.02 17.74 -18.23
C ALA A 3 13.98 16.57 -18.48
N LYS A 4 15.28 16.75 -18.21
CA LYS A 4 16.29 15.67 -18.34
C LYS A 4 15.98 14.46 -17.44
N LYS A 5 15.29 14.67 -16.31
CA LYS A 5 14.94 13.63 -15.35
C LYS A 5 13.62 12.93 -15.67
N TYR A 6 12.62 13.66 -16.18
CA TYR A 6 11.24 13.14 -16.29
C TYR A 6 10.68 13.06 -17.70
N LEU A 7 11.18 13.85 -18.67
CA LEU A 7 10.54 13.97 -19.99
C LEU A 7 10.47 12.63 -20.72
N LEU A 8 11.57 11.85 -20.71
CA LEU A 8 11.58 10.53 -21.33
C LEU A 8 10.51 9.60 -20.71
N GLY A 9 10.40 9.59 -19.39
CA GLY A 9 9.38 8.78 -18.69
C GLY A 9 7.95 9.19 -19.06
N VAL A 10 7.71 10.49 -19.24
CA VAL A 10 6.41 11.00 -19.71
C VAL A 10 6.15 10.62 -21.16
N CYS A 11 7.14 10.71 -22.05
CA CYS A 11 7.01 10.28 -23.44
C CYS A 11 6.67 8.78 -23.53
N GLU A 12 7.33 7.94 -22.74
CA GLU A 12 6.99 6.51 -22.70
C GLU A 12 5.59 6.25 -22.12
N ALA A 13 5.18 7.01 -21.09
CA ALA A 13 3.81 6.95 -20.57
C ALA A 13 2.77 7.33 -21.65
N ALA A 14 3.08 8.30 -22.51
CA ALA A 14 2.21 8.69 -23.62
C ALA A 14 2.08 7.57 -24.66
N ASN A 15 3.21 6.95 -25.06
CA ASN A 15 3.21 5.80 -25.98
C ASN A 15 2.34 4.65 -25.43
N ILE A 16 2.45 4.36 -24.13
CA ILE A 16 1.66 3.32 -23.46
C ILE A 16 0.17 3.71 -23.44
N TYR A 17 -0.15 4.95 -23.08
CA TYR A 17 -1.52 5.46 -23.08
C TYR A 17 -2.15 5.33 -24.46
N GLU A 18 -1.50 5.83 -25.52
CA GLU A 18 -2.00 5.78 -26.89
C GLU A 18 -2.25 4.34 -27.34
N LYS A 19 -1.33 3.42 -26.99
CA LYS A 19 -1.50 2.01 -27.31
C LYS A 19 -2.73 1.41 -26.61
N ILE A 20 -2.93 1.69 -25.32
CA ILE A 20 -4.09 1.19 -24.57
C ILE A 20 -5.38 1.81 -25.09
N ALA A 21 -5.39 3.13 -25.34
CA ALA A 21 -6.51 3.87 -25.89
C ALA A 21 -6.93 3.36 -27.26
N SER A 22 -5.99 3.04 -28.16
CA SER A 22 -6.30 2.50 -29.49
C SER A 22 -7.02 1.14 -29.46
N ILE A 23 -6.88 0.39 -28.35
CA ILE A 23 -7.49 -0.94 -28.18
C ILE A 23 -8.77 -0.87 -27.36
N LYS A 24 -8.76 -0.12 -26.25
CA LYS A 24 -9.85 -0.08 -25.28
C LYS A 24 -10.82 1.09 -25.49
N GLY A 25 -10.41 2.16 -26.17
CA GLY A 25 -11.10 3.45 -26.17
C GLY A 25 -10.75 4.27 -24.92
N GLU A 26 -10.65 5.59 -25.06
CA GLU A 26 -10.13 6.51 -24.04
C GLU A 26 -10.95 6.49 -22.72
N ASP A 27 -12.28 6.40 -22.81
CA ASP A 27 -13.17 6.46 -21.63
C ASP A 27 -13.38 5.12 -20.92
N ASN A 28 -12.74 4.04 -21.38
CA ASN A 28 -12.92 2.69 -20.84
C ASN A 28 -11.85 2.29 -19.82
N PHE A 29 -10.99 3.23 -19.39
CA PHE A 29 -9.99 3.01 -18.36
C PHE A 29 -9.63 4.30 -17.63
N ILE A 30 -9.00 4.16 -16.47
CA ILE A 30 -8.51 5.27 -15.65
C ILE A 30 -7.00 5.32 -15.75
N THR A 31 -6.44 6.48 -16.08
CA THR A 31 -4.99 6.66 -16.21
C THR A 31 -4.38 7.17 -14.90
N GLU A 32 -3.37 6.44 -14.41
CA GLU A 32 -2.46 6.89 -13.35
C GLU A 32 -1.05 7.08 -13.91
N VAL A 33 -0.38 8.16 -13.54
CA VAL A 33 1.06 8.35 -13.76
C VAL A 33 1.78 8.13 -12.43
N SER A 34 2.69 7.16 -12.35
CA SER A 34 3.38 6.78 -11.10
C SER A 34 4.88 7.04 -11.15
N MET A 35 5.42 7.58 -10.06
CA MET A 35 6.84 7.84 -9.81
C MET A 35 7.25 7.48 -8.37
N ASP A 36 6.41 6.76 -7.63
CA ASP A 36 6.58 6.42 -6.22
C ASP A 36 7.81 5.51 -5.96
N GLU A 37 8.14 4.66 -6.93
CA GLU A 37 9.29 3.75 -6.88
C GLU A 37 10.61 4.38 -7.37
N THR A 38 10.64 5.69 -7.63
CA THR A 38 11.90 6.40 -7.93
C THR A 38 12.83 6.46 -6.72
N ASN A 39 14.10 6.84 -6.92
CA ASN A 39 15.08 6.90 -5.82
C ASN A 39 14.86 8.08 -4.87
N LEU A 40 14.39 9.22 -5.38
CA LEU A 40 14.26 10.47 -4.62
C LEU A 40 12.84 11.02 -4.73
N PRO A 41 12.29 11.60 -3.64
CA PRO A 41 11.00 12.27 -3.69
C PRO A 41 11.03 13.42 -4.71
N GLN A 42 9.88 13.66 -5.33
CA GLN A 42 9.71 14.80 -6.21
C GLN A 42 9.51 16.06 -5.37
N THR A 43 10.21 17.15 -5.69
CA THR A 43 9.88 18.46 -5.14
C THR A 43 8.57 18.98 -5.73
N PRO A 44 7.88 19.93 -5.07
CA PRO A 44 6.65 20.53 -5.61
C PRO A 44 6.85 21.15 -7.02
N VAL A 45 8.03 21.73 -7.27
CA VAL A 45 8.38 22.29 -8.60
C VAL A 45 8.55 21.18 -9.62
N GLU A 46 9.25 20.10 -9.29
CA GLU A 46 9.35 18.93 -10.17
C GLU A 46 7.97 18.35 -10.46
N MET A 47 7.08 18.21 -9.47
CA MET A 47 5.71 17.76 -9.66
C MET A 47 4.91 18.66 -10.62
N PHE A 48 4.98 19.98 -10.45
CA PHE A 48 4.27 20.92 -11.30
C PHE A 48 4.72 20.85 -12.77
N PHE A 49 6.04 20.80 -13.01
CA PHE A 49 6.58 20.65 -14.36
C PHE A 49 6.31 19.26 -14.95
N THR A 50 6.30 18.20 -14.14
CA THR A 50 5.89 16.87 -14.61
C THR A 50 4.44 16.87 -15.06
N LEU A 51 3.52 17.48 -14.29
CA LEU A 51 2.13 17.63 -14.70
C LEU A 51 1.97 18.46 -15.98
N ALA A 52 2.80 19.48 -16.18
CA ALA A 52 2.84 20.23 -17.44
C ALA A 52 3.24 19.33 -18.63
N MET A 53 4.27 18.49 -18.46
CA MET A 53 4.70 17.54 -19.48
C MET A 53 3.62 16.48 -19.76
N VAL A 54 2.95 15.97 -18.72
CA VAL A 54 1.84 15.01 -18.84
C VAL A 54 0.68 15.61 -19.66
N ALA A 55 0.36 16.88 -19.41
CA ALA A 55 -0.66 17.60 -20.16
C ALA A 55 -0.26 17.84 -21.63
N ASP A 56 0.98 18.28 -21.88
CA ASP A 56 1.52 18.49 -23.23
C ASP A 56 1.54 17.19 -24.04
N ALA A 57 1.84 16.07 -23.38
CA ALA A 57 1.78 14.72 -23.93
C ALA A 57 0.33 14.18 -24.09
N LYS A 58 -0.69 14.99 -23.78
CA LYS A 58 -2.13 14.66 -23.89
C LYS A 58 -2.55 13.42 -23.11
N ILE A 59 -1.90 13.13 -22.00
CA ILE A 59 -2.29 12.02 -21.12
C ILE A 59 -3.39 12.53 -20.18
N PRO A 60 -4.62 11.99 -20.23
CA PRO A 60 -5.72 12.38 -19.34
C PRO A 60 -5.54 11.71 -17.96
N ALA A 61 -4.48 12.07 -17.24
CA ALA A 61 -4.19 11.51 -15.92
C ALA A 61 -5.28 11.90 -14.92
N GLN A 62 -5.93 10.90 -14.32
CA GLN A 62 -6.90 11.08 -13.23
C GLN A 62 -6.27 10.85 -11.85
N THR A 63 -5.08 10.25 -11.83
CA THR A 63 -4.29 10.06 -10.61
C THR A 63 -2.80 10.25 -10.89
N ILE A 64 -2.08 10.78 -9.91
CA ILE A 64 -0.61 10.87 -9.94
C ILE A 64 -0.04 10.40 -8.60
N ALA A 65 0.96 9.52 -8.65
CA ALA A 65 1.60 8.96 -7.46
C ALA A 65 3.07 9.40 -7.37
N PRO A 66 3.39 10.43 -6.58
CA PRO A 66 4.78 10.80 -6.31
C PRO A 66 5.41 9.86 -5.28
N LYS A 67 6.73 9.96 -5.16
CA LYS A 67 7.45 9.45 -4.00
C LYS A 67 7.46 10.49 -2.87
N PHE A 68 7.12 10.07 -1.66
CA PHE A 68 7.22 10.87 -0.43
C PHE A 68 8.53 10.60 0.33
N THR A 69 8.95 11.56 1.16
CA THR A 69 10.03 11.35 2.13
C THR A 69 9.62 10.33 3.20
N GLY A 70 10.60 9.61 3.75
CA GLY A 70 10.42 8.56 4.75
C GLY A 70 10.24 7.19 4.09
N ARG A 71 9.80 6.21 4.86
CA ARG A 71 9.64 4.83 4.38
C ARG A 71 8.19 4.36 4.48
N PHE A 72 7.70 3.86 3.34
CA PHE A 72 6.37 3.26 3.20
C PHE A 72 6.48 1.74 3.21
N ASN A 73 7.02 1.21 4.30
CA ASN A 73 7.27 -0.22 4.41
C ASN A 73 5.96 -1.03 4.35
N LYS A 74 6.00 -2.21 3.74
CA LYS A 74 4.83 -3.07 3.56
C LYS A 74 4.30 -3.55 4.91
N GLY A 75 2.98 -3.52 5.11
CA GLY A 75 2.31 -4.05 6.30
C GLY A 75 2.52 -3.31 7.62
N VAL A 76 3.22 -2.17 7.64
CA VAL A 76 3.51 -1.42 8.88
C VAL A 76 3.25 0.07 8.71
N ASP A 77 3.31 0.82 9.81
CA ASP A 77 3.13 2.27 9.81
C ASP A 77 4.26 3.01 9.06
N TYR A 78 4.03 4.28 8.78
CA TYR A 78 5.01 5.18 8.21
C TYR A 78 6.22 5.34 9.13
N VAL A 79 7.42 5.29 8.56
CA VAL A 79 8.66 5.56 9.29
C VAL A 79 9.30 6.83 8.76
N GLY A 80 9.29 7.88 9.57
CA GLY A 80 9.86 9.19 9.22
C GLY A 80 9.28 10.33 10.05
N ASN A 81 9.51 11.56 9.59
CA ASN A 81 8.96 12.75 10.23
C ASN A 81 7.56 13.03 9.68
N VAL A 82 6.53 12.75 10.48
CA VAL A 82 5.11 12.94 10.12
C VAL A 82 4.80 14.40 9.76
N ALA A 83 5.41 15.39 10.42
CA ALA A 83 5.20 16.80 10.09
C ALA A 83 5.81 17.18 8.73
N GLN A 84 6.94 16.58 8.38
CA GLN A 84 7.53 16.74 7.05
C GLN A 84 6.66 16.09 5.97
N PHE A 85 6.18 14.87 6.20
CA PHE A 85 5.21 14.21 5.31
C PHE A 85 3.96 15.07 5.12
N ALA A 86 3.39 15.58 6.21
CA ALA A 86 2.19 16.41 6.17
C ALA A 86 2.38 17.66 5.30
N LYS A 87 3.55 18.29 5.39
CA LYS A 87 3.93 19.45 4.57
C LYS A 87 4.05 19.07 3.09
N GLU A 88 4.74 17.97 2.77
CA GLU A 88 4.90 17.48 1.40
C GLU A 88 3.54 17.15 0.78
N PHE A 89 2.69 16.41 1.49
CA PHE A 89 1.35 16.04 1.03
C PHE A 89 0.46 17.28 0.79
N ASP A 90 0.49 18.28 1.69
CA ASP A 90 -0.20 19.56 1.49
C ASP A 90 0.26 20.30 0.23
N GLN A 91 1.59 20.34 0.01
CA GLN A 91 2.18 20.99 -1.16
C GLN A 91 1.84 20.26 -2.46
N ASP A 92 1.85 18.93 -2.48
CA ASP A 92 1.53 18.14 -3.67
C ASP A 92 0.05 18.30 -4.07
N VAL A 93 -0.86 18.31 -3.10
CA VAL A 93 -2.29 18.60 -3.37
C VAL A 93 -2.47 20.03 -3.89
N ALA A 94 -1.76 21.01 -3.33
CA ALA A 94 -1.78 22.39 -3.82
C ALA A 94 -1.26 22.50 -5.26
N VAL A 95 -0.18 21.78 -5.58
CA VAL A 95 0.40 21.70 -6.93
C VAL A 95 -0.59 21.10 -7.93
N ILE A 96 -1.28 20.01 -7.57
CA ILE A 96 -2.32 19.42 -8.42
C ILE A 96 -3.44 20.44 -8.68
N ALA A 97 -3.94 21.11 -7.63
CA ALA A 97 -4.99 22.10 -7.77
C ALA A 97 -4.59 23.28 -8.68
N ALA A 98 -3.32 23.69 -8.65
CA ALA A 98 -2.78 24.71 -9.56
C ALA A 98 -2.62 24.18 -10.99
N ALA A 99 -2.05 22.99 -11.14
CA ALA A 99 -1.77 22.36 -12.44
C ALA A 99 -3.05 22.07 -13.23
N VAL A 100 -4.11 21.59 -12.58
CA VAL A 100 -5.43 21.37 -13.20
C VAL A 100 -5.96 22.65 -13.85
N LYS A 101 -5.84 23.79 -13.16
CA LYS A 101 -6.27 25.10 -13.70
C LYS A 101 -5.38 25.59 -14.83
N GLN A 102 -4.07 25.34 -14.72
CA GLN A 102 -3.08 25.90 -15.64
C GLN A 102 -2.92 25.10 -16.94
N PHE A 103 -3.05 23.77 -16.88
CA PHE A 103 -2.68 22.87 -17.98
C PHE A 103 -3.86 22.08 -18.56
N ALA A 104 -5.10 22.43 -18.20
CA ALA A 104 -6.30 21.74 -18.67
C ALA A 104 -6.30 20.21 -18.41
N LEU A 105 -5.64 19.77 -17.34
CA LEU A 105 -5.70 18.39 -16.85
C LEU A 105 -7.12 18.05 -16.36
N PRO A 106 -7.50 16.77 -16.28
CA PRO A 106 -8.79 16.36 -15.75
C PRO A 106 -9.09 16.99 -14.39
N SER A 107 -10.30 17.55 -14.24
CA SER A 107 -10.73 18.22 -13.00
C SER A 107 -10.79 17.28 -11.78
N ASN A 108 -10.81 15.98 -12.03
CA ASN A 108 -10.79 14.92 -11.03
C ASN A 108 -9.40 14.29 -10.81
N LEU A 109 -8.31 14.93 -11.27
CA LEU A 109 -6.95 14.49 -10.97
C LEU A 109 -6.73 14.48 -9.45
N LYS A 110 -6.38 13.30 -8.92
CA LYS A 110 -6.15 13.07 -7.49
C LYS A 110 -4.70 12.69 -7.21
N LEU A 111 -4.22 13.07 -6.05
CA LEU A 111 -2.99 12.50 -5.50
C LEU A 111 -3.23 11.01 -5.19
N SER A 112 -2.26 10.17 -5.51
CA SER A 112 -2.30 8.73 -5.26
C SER A 112 -1.20 8.31 -4.30
N VAL A 113 -1.56 7.60 -3.24
CA VAL A 113 -0.64 7.11 -2.22
C VAL A 113 -0.49 5.60 -2.38
N HIS A 114 0.65 5.19 -2.90
CA HIS A 114 1.06 3.79 -3.01
C HIS A 114 1.57 3.26 -1.67
N SER A 115 1.50 1.94 -1.47
CA SER A 115 1.81 1.29 -0.18
C SER A 115 1.07 1.96 1.00
N GLY A 116 -0.15 2.43 0.71
CA GLY A 116 -0.91 3.33 1.57
C GLY A 116 -1.63 2.64 2.72
N SER A 117 -1.72 1.30 2.71
CA SER A 117 -2.27 0.55 3.84
C SER A 117 -1.39 0.65 5.08
N ASP A 118 -2.03 0.57 6.25
CA ASP A 118 -1.42 0.52 7.57
C ASP A 118 -0.63 1.78 7.98
N LYS A 119 -0.71 2.89 7.23
CA LYS A 119 0.03 4.13 7.53
C LYS A 119 -0.73 5.04 8.50
N PHE A 120 -1.16 4.50 9.63
CA PHE A 120 -2.10 5.15 10.55
C PHE A 120 -1.63 6.52 11.05
N SER A 121 -0.33 6.68 11.31
CA SER A 121 0.25 7.95 11.78
C SER A 121 0.07 9.11 10.80
N ILE A 122 -0.10 8.84 9.50
CA ILE A 122 -0.22 9.87 8.46
C ILE A 122 -1.65 10.06 7.94
N TYR A 123 -2.63 9.24 8.36
CA TYR A 123 -4.02 9.37 7.93
C TYR A 123 -4.68 10.67 8.42
N GLY A 124 -4.40 11.08 9.66
CA GLY A 124 -4.88 12.36 10.19
C GLY A 124 -4.38 13.56 9.36
N PRO A 125 -3.06 13.70 9.14
CA PRO A 125 -2.49 14.69 8.22
C PRO A 125 -3.11 14.66 6.81
N ILE A 126 -3.27 13.48 6.21
CA ILE A 126 -3.91 13.32 4.90
C ILE A 126 -5.32 13.89 4.92
N SER A 127 -6.16 13.45 5.88
CA SER A 127 -7.56 13.88 5.99
C SER A 127 -7.68 15.40 6.12
N LYS A 128 -6.83 16.03 6.94
CA LYS A 128 -6.81 17.48 7.12
C LYS A 128 -6.52 18.22 5.81
N THR A 129 -5.56 17.75 5.02
CA THR A 129 -5.24 18.34 3.72
C THR A 129 -6.38 18.16 2.72
N LEU A 130 -6.98 16.97 2.64
CA LEU A 130 -8.11 16.71 1.73
C LEU A 130 -9.29 17.66 2.02
N LYS A 131 -9.62 17.89 3.29
CA LYS A 131 -10.63 18.87 3.69
C LYS A 131 -10.25 20.30 3.30
N LYS A 132 -9.01 20.71 3.57
CA LYS A 132 -8.50 22.07 3.26
C LYS A 132 -8.67 22.42 1.78
N PHE A 133 -8.39 21.48 0.88
CA PHE A 133 -8.45 21.71 -0.57
C PHE A 133 -9.74 21.22 -1.23
N ASN A 134 -10.67 20.62 -0.48
CA ASN A 134 -11.82 19.90 -1.02
C ASN A 134 -11.40 18.89 -2.11
N ALA A 135 -10.35 18.12 -1.81
CA ALA A 135 -9.70 17.22 -2.77
C ALA A 135 -10.08 15.75 -2.52
N GLY A 136 -10.13 14.97 -3.59
CA GLY A 136 -10.17 13.50 -3.51
C GLY A 136 -8.77 12.90 -3.36
N LEU A 137 -8.71 11.62 -2.99
CA LEU A 137 -7.49 10.83 -2.88
C LEU A 137 -7.68 9.48 -3.60
N HIS A 138 -6.58 8.92 -4.11
CA HIS A 138 -6.49 7.49 -4.41
C HIS A 138 -5.55 6.84 -3.39
N LEU A 139 -6.05 5.92 -2.56
CA LEU A 139 -5.25 5.24 -1.55
C LEU A 139 -5.15 3.76 -1.90
N LYS A 140 -3.93 3.27 -2.20
CA LYS A 140 -3.74 1.87 -2.60
C LYS A 140 -3.47 0.97 -1.40
N THR A 141 -4.33 -0.03 -1.25
CA THR A 141 -4.16 -1.16 -0.32
C THR A 141 -4.11 -2.46 -1.11
N ALA A 142 -3.41 -3.47 -0.61
CA ALA A 142 -3.46 -4.83 -1.18
C ALA A 142 -3.10 -5.86 -0.11
N GLY A 143 -1.82 -5.93 0.26
CA GLY A 143 -1.31 -6.97 1.14
C GLY A 143 -1.88 -6.96 2.56
N THR A 144 -2.42 -5.83 3.05
CA THR A 144 -3.12 -5.84 4.35
C THR A 144 -4.40 -6.68 4.33
N THR A 145 -5.08 -6.85 3.19
CA THR A 145 -6.27 -7.71 3.10
C THR A 145 -5.86 -9.18 3.24
N TRP A 146 -4.80 -9.58 2.54
CA TRP A 146 -4.14 -10.87 2.71
C TRP A 146 -3.73 -11.13 4.17
N LEU A 147 -3.20 -10.13 4.87
CA LEU A 147 -2.87 -10.29 6.29
C LEU A 147 -4.11 -10.55 7.17
N GLU A 148 -5.25 -9.93 6.86
CA GLU A 148 -6.49 -10.20 7.58
C GLU A 148 -7.07 -11.59 7.28
N GLU A 149 -6.83 -12.15 6.10
CA GLU A 149 -7.15 -13.55 5.81
C GLU A 149 -6.36 -14.50 6.73
N VAL A 150 -5.05 -14.31 6.85
CA VAL A 150 -4.20 -15.12 7.75
C VAL A 150 -4.59 -14.92 9.22
N ILE A 151 -4.90 -13.69 9.64
CA ILE A 151 -5.42 -13.40 10.99
C ILE A 151 -6.73 -14.13 11.23
N GLY A 152 -7.68 -14.08 10.29
CA GLY A 152 -8.97 -14.75 10.40
C GLY A 152 -8.84 -16.27 10.46
N LEU A 153 -7.95 -16.86 9.66
CA LEU A 153 -7.61 -18.29 9.72
C LEU A 153 -7.03 -18.67 11.09
N ALA A 154 -6.10 -17.87 11.63
CA ALA A 154 -5.56 -18.10 12.96
C ALA A 154 -6.66 -18.03 14.03
N MET A 155 -7.53 -17.02 13.97
CA MET A 155 -8.65 -16.83 14.90
C MET A 155 -9.69 -17.96 14.84
N ALA A 156 -9.90 -18.58 13.67
CA ALA A 156 -10.79 -19.72 13.52
C ALA A 156 -10.29 -21.00 14.21
N GLY A 157 -8.99 -21.07 14.54
CA GLY A 157 -8.39 -22.23 15.20
C GLY A 157 -8.32 -23.46 14.29
N GLY A 158 -8.12 -24.65 14.88
CA GLY A 158 -8.13 -25.93 14.18
C GLY A 158 -7.26 -25.93 12.90
N GLN A 159 -7.87 -26.29 11.77
CA GLN A 159 -7.22 -26.29 10.46
C GLN A 159 -6.78 -24.89 10.02
N GLY A 160 -7.53 -23.84 10.35
CA GLY A 160 -7.16 -22.46 9.99
C GLY A 160 -5.84 -22.04 10.65
N LEU A 161 -5.69 -22.33 11.94
CA LEU A 161 -4.43 -22.10 12.66
C LEU A 161 -3.29 -22.97 12.15
N GLN A 162 -3.56 -24.21 11.73
CA GLN A 162 -2.54 -25.06 11.11
C GLN A 162 -2.03 -24.44 9.79
N ILE A 163 -2.92 -23.89 8.96
CA ILE A 163 -2.56 -23.20 7.71
C ILE A 163 -1.75 -21.93 8.01
N ALA A 164 -2.16 -21.11 8.97
CA ALA A 164 -1.42 -19.90 9.37
C ALA A 164 0.01 -20.25 9.86
N ASN A 165 0.15 -21.31 10.63
CA ASN A 165 1.46 -21.84 11.05
C ASN A 165 2.31 -22.32 9.87
N LYS A 166 1.72 -23.07 8.92
CA LYS A 166 2.41 -23.49 7.69
C LYS A 166 2.91 -22.30 6.88
N ILE A 167 2.08 -21.26 6.71
CA ILE A 167 2.44 -20.04 6.00
C ILE A 167 3.68 -19.41 6.64
N TYR A 168 3.64 -19.20 7.96
CA TYR A 168 4.77 -18.60 8.67
C TYR A 168 6.05 -19.44 8.57
N ALA A 169 5.96 -20.75 8.85
CA ALA A 169 7.12 -21.65 8.86
C ALA A 169 7.81 -21.70 7.49
N ASN A 170 7.04 -21.79 6.40
CA ASN A 170 7.56 -21.78 5.03
C ASN A 170 8.12 -20.40 4.64
N ALA A 171 7.44 -19.31 5.03
CA ALA A 171 7.92 -17.97 4.76
C ALA A 171 9.28 -17.71 5.43
N LEU A 172 9.44 -18.13 6.70
CA LEU A 172 10.70 -18.03 7.41
C LEU A 172 11.80 -18.92 6.81
N GLY A 173 11.45 -20.15 6.43
CA GLY A 173 12.38 -21.08 5.77
C GLY A 173 12.90 -20.58 4.42
N ARG A 174 12.11 -19.73 3.73
CA ARG A 174 12.42 -19.12 2.42
C ARG A 174 12.63 -17.61 2.51
N PHE A 175 13.11 -17.13 3.65
CA PHE A 175 13.23 -15.70 3.95
C PHE A 175 13.90 -14.91 2.82
N ASP A 176 15.08 -15.35 2.37
CA ASP A 176 15.88 -14.60 1.39
C ASP A 176 15.19 -14.52 0.01
N GLU A 177 14.54 -15.61 -0.42
CA GLU A 177 13.78 -15.67 -1.67
C GLU A 177 12.59 -14.70 -1.63
N LEU A 178 11.81 -14.73 -0.55
CA LEU A 178 10.54 -13.99 -0.46
C LEU A 178 10.77 -12.52 -0.12
N CYS A 179 11.82 -12.19 0.64
CA CYS A 179 12.14 -10.83 1.03
C CYS A 179 12.94 -10.07 -0.03
N GLY A 180 13.75 -10.76 -0.86
CA GLY A 180 14.65 -10.15 -1.84
C GLY A 180 13.99 -9.09 -2.75
N PRO A 181 12.87 -9.42 -3.44
CA PRO A 181 12.16 -8.45 -4.30
C PRO A 181 11.58 -7.24 -3.55
N TYR A 182 11.43 -7.33 -2.23
CA TYR A 182 10.83 -6.30 -1.39
C TYR A 182 11.85 -5.59 -0.49
N ALA A 183 13.16 -5.86 -0.64
CA ALA A 183 14.20 -5.41 0.29
C ALA A 183 14.22 -3.88 0.52
N THR A 184 13.81 -3.09 -0.48
CA THR A 184 13.74 -1.62 -0.38
C THR A 184 12.52 -1.12 0.40
N VAL A 185 11.51 -1.97 0.60
CA VAL A 185 10.18 -1.63 1.17
C VAL A 185 9.80 -2.52 2.35
N ILE A 186 10.77 -3.17 2.98
CA ILE A 186 10.62 -3.88 4.27
C ILE A 186 11.79 -3.53 5.19
N ASP A 187 11.66 -3.82 6.49
CA ASP A 187 12.70 -3.58 7.48
C ASP A 187 12.65 -4.68 8.55
N ILE A 188 12.96 -5.90 8.12
CA ILE A 188 12.80 -7.10 8.94
C ILE A 188 14.12 -7.42 9.64
N ASP A 189 14.12 -7.34 10.96
CA ASP A 189 15.16 -7.91 11.81
C ASP A 189 14.85 -9.40 12.05
N LYS A 190 15.61 -10.26 11.35
CA LYS A 190 15.44 -11.72 11.42
C LYS A 190 15.65 -12.27 12.84
N SER A 191 16.43 -11.61 13.69
CA SER A 191 16.63 -12.03 15.09
C SER A 191 15.39 -11.86 15.97
N LYS A 192 14.46 -10.99 15.55
CA LYS A 192 13.18 -10.74 16.23
C LYS A 192 12.06 -11.65 15.73
N LEU A 193 12.34 -12.57 14.82
CA LEU A 193 11.37 -13.55 14.34
C LEU A 193 11.37 -14.79 15.25
N PRO A 194 10.23 -15.16 15.85
CA PRO A 194 10.13 -16.37 16.66
C PRO A 194 10.38 -17.63 15.81
N SER A 195 10.94 -18.68 16.40
CA SER A 195 11.12 -19.94 15.67
C SER A 195 9.75 -20.55 15.29
N PRO A 196 9.67 -21.38 14.23
CA PRO A 196 8.42 -22.06 13.88
C PRO A 196 7.84 -22.89 15.04
N GLN A 197 8.69 -23.47 15.89
CA GLN A 197 8.27 -24.24 17.06
C GLN A 197 7.60 -23.35 18.12
N VAL A 198 8.13 -22.14 18.35
CA VAL A 198 7.49 -21.17 19.24
C VAL A 198 6.13 -20.77 18.70
N VAL A 199 6.03 -20.44 17.41
CA VAL A 199 4.76 -20.03 16.79
C VAL A 199 3.73 -21.16 16.76
N ALA A 200 4.17 -22.40 16.50
CA ALA A 200 3.31 -23.58 16.54
C ALA A 200 2.72 -23.88 17.92
N SER A 201 3.32 -23.36 19.00
CA SER A 201 2.79 -23.48 20.36
C SER A 201 1.74 -22.41 20.70
N TRP A 202 1.58 -21.38 19.86
CA TRP A 202 0.65 -20.28 20.11
C TRP A 202 -0.80 -20.69 19.89
N SER A 203 -1.69 -20.07 20.67
CA SER A 203 -3.11 -20.08 20.37
C SER A 203 -3.41 -19.23 19.13
N GLY A 204 -4.57 -19.44 18.50
CA GLY A 204 -5.06 -18.60 17.42
C GLY A 204 -5.05 -17.10 17.75
N PRO A 205 -5.61 -16.69 18.90
CA PRO A 205 -5.55 -15.31 19.38
C PRO A 205 -4.12 -14.77 19.57
N ASP A 206 -3.16 -15.58 20.02
CA ASP A 206 -1.77 -15.14 20.18
C ASP A 206 -1.10 -14.89 18.84
N PHE A 207 -1.30 -15.79 17.86
CA PHE A 207 -0.83 -15.60 16.48
C PHE A 207 -1.44 -14.34 15.87
N ALA A 208 -2.76 -14.17 16.01
CA ALA A 208 -3.48 -13.00 15.52
C ALA A 208 -2.98 -11.71 16.18
N ALA A 209 -2.73 -11.71 17.49
CA ALA A 209 -2.18 -10.55 18.20
C ALA A 209 -0.76 -10.18 17.75
N ALA A 210 0.07 -11.18 17.44
CA ALA A 210 1.40 -10.93 16.88
C ALA A 210 1.37 -10.37 15.45
N LEU A 211 0.38 -10.79 14.66
CA LEU A 211 0.24 -10.40 13.25
C LEU A 211 -0.52 -9.10 13.04
N ARG A 212 -1.53 -8.81 13.87
CA ARG A 212 -2.42 -7.65 13.71
C ARG A 212 -1.67 -6.36 13.97
N HIS A 213 -1.81 -5.39 13.07
CA HIS A 213 -1.21 -4.08 13.27
C HIS A 213 -1.92 -3.30 14.37
N ASP A 214 -1.38 -3.41 15.57
CA ASP A 214 -1.78 -2.71 16.79
C ASP A 214 -0.52 -2.41 17.63
N GLN A 215 -0.04 -1.16 17.53
CA GLN A 215 1.17 -0.72 18.23
C GLN A 215 1.00 -0.68 19.76
N SER A 216 -0.24 -0.70 20.27
CA SER A 216 -0.51 -0.75 21.71
C SER A 216 -0.44 -2.18 22.27
N CYS A 217 -0.48 -3.20 21.41
CA CYS A 217 -0.45 -4.58 21.81
C CYS A 217 1.00 -5.06 22.03
N PRO A 218 1.38 -5.50 23.25
CA PRO A 218 2.74 -5.98 23.51
C PRO A 218 3.18 -7.21 22.70
N LYS A 219 2.21 -7.96 22.14
CA LYS A 219 2.50 -9.13 21.29
C LYS A 219 2.76 -8.76 19.84
N TYR A 220 2.30 -7.58 19.40
CA TYR A 220 2.45 -7.16 18.01
C TYR A 220 3.93 -7.16 17.61
N ASN A 221 4.24 -7.87 16.54
CA ASN A 221 5.60 -7.97 16.03
C ASN A 221 5.63 -7.48 14.57
N PRO A 222 6.16 -6.27 14.30
CA PRO A 222 6.22 -5.74 12.94
C PRO A 222 7.05 -6.63 12.01
N ASN A 223 8.14 -7.24 12.50
CA ASN A 223 8.97 -8.16 11.72
C ASN A 223 8.18 -9.38 11.24
N PHE A 224 7.40 -9.97 12.15
CA PHE A 224 6.51 -11.10 11.88
C PHE A 224 5.45 -10.73 10.84
N ARG A 225 4.81 -9.56 11.01
CA ARG A 225 3.81 -9.05 10.07
C ARG A 225 4.38 -8.81 8.68
N GLN A 226 5.56 -8.21 8.59
CA GLN A 226 6.22 -7.95 7.31
C GLN A 226 6.62 -9.24 6.59
N LEU A 227 7.15 -10.24 7.31
CA LEU A 227 7.50 -11.53 6.72
C LEU A 227 6.25 -12.21 6.13
N ILE A 228 5.15 -12.27 6.87
CA ILE A 228 3.90 -12.85 6.35
C ILE A 228 3.34 -12.01 5.19
N HIS A 229 3.47 -10.68 5.24
CA HIS A 229 3.01 -9.80 4.17
C HIS A 229 3.67 -10.12 2.83
N VAL A 230 4.99 -10.34 2.81
CA VAL A 230 5.71 -10.70 1.57
C VAL A 230 5.70 -12.21 1.28
N GLY A 231 5.22 -13.00 2.24
CA GLY A 231 5.09 -14.46 2.15
C GLY A 231 3.85 -14.96 1.41
N TYR A 232 3.05 -14.09 0.78
CA TYR A 232 1.80 -14.48 0.09
C TYR A 232 1.99 -15.57 -0.98
N LYS A 233 3.19 -15.68 -1.58
CA LYS A 233 3.55 -16.77 -2.50
C LYS A 233 3.33 -18.16 -1.88
N VAL A 234 3.57 -18.30 -0.58
CA VAL A 234 3.36 -19.55 0.14
C VAL A 234 1.88 -19.95 0.13
N ALA A 235 0.94 -19.04 0.33
CA ALA A 235 -0.49 -19.36 0.25
C ALA A 235 -0.93 -19.75 -1.15
N VAL A 236 -0.38 -19.11 -2.19
CA VAL A 236 -0.66 -19.50 -3.57
C VAL A 236 -0.24 -20.95 -3.81
N GLU A 237 0.92 -21.35 -3.30
CA GLU A 237 1.44 -22.72 -3.43
C GLU A 237 0.64 -23.75 -2.60
N LEU A 238 -0.07 -23.34 -1.54
CA LEU A 238 -1.01 -24.21 -0.81
C LEU A 238 -2.29 -24.53 -1.61
N GLY A 239 -2.58 -23.76 -2.67
CA GLY A 239 -3.65 -24.05 -3.62
C GLY A 239 -5.02 -24.24 -2.95
N SER A 240 -5.66 -25.38 -3.22
CA SER A 240 -7.01 -25.68 -2.72
C SER A 240 -7.10 -25.76 -1.20
N GLU A 241 -6.03 -26.14 -0.50
CA GLU A 241 -6.03 -26.16 0.98
C GLU A 241 -6.29 -24.76 1.53
N TYR A 242 -5.64 -23.74 0.95
CA TYR A 242 -5.83 -22.35 1.36
C TYR A 242 -7.21 -21.83 0.95
N ILE A 243 -7.60 -22.01 -0.32
CA ILE A 243 -8.87 -21.48 -0.85
C ILE A 243 -10.07 -22.07 -0.11
N SER A 244 -10.11 -23.40 0.08
CA SER A 244 -11.22 -24.03 0.81
C SER A 244 -11.26 -23.63 2.29
N ALA A 245 -10.12 -23.28 2.89
CA ALA A 245 -10.11 -22.74 4.25
C ALA A 245 -10.68 -21.31 4.30
N LEU A 246 -10.40 -20.47 3.29
CA LEU A 246 -11.00 -19.14 3.20
C LEU A 246 -12.53 -19.22 3.09
N GLU A 247 -13.05 -20.12 2.24
CA GLU A 247 -14.50 -20.35 2.10
C GLU A 247 -15.12 -20.86 3.40
N LYS A 248 -14.47 -21.84 4.04
CA LYS A 248 -14.97 -22.45 5.28
C LYS A 248 -15.00 -21.47 6.47
N TYR A 249 -14.04 -20.55 6.55
CA TYR A 249 -13.89 -19.62 7.67
C TYR A 249 -14.26 -18.17 7.30
N GLU A 250 -15.02 -17.97 6.22
CA GLU A 250 -15.42 -16.67 5.70
C GLU A 250 -16.04 -15.77 6.78
N ASP A 251 -16.95 -16.31 7.61
CA ASP A 251 -17.63 -15.56 8.67
C ASP A 251 -16.68 -14.93 9.70
N VAL A 252 -15.50 -15.51 9.89
CA VAL A 252 -14.47 -15.00 10.80
C VAL A 252 -13.56 -14.01 10.05
N ILE A 253 -13.15 -14.37 8.84
CA ILE A 253 -12.22 -13.57 8.01
C ILE A 253 -12.87 -12.26 7.55
N ALA A 254 -14.09 -12.33 7.03
CA ALA A 254 -14.79 -11.19 6.44
C ALA A 254 -14.99 -10.05 7.44
N LYS A 255 -15.15 -10.36 8.73
CA LYS A 255 -15.21 -9.36 9.81
C LYS A 255 -13.90 -8.58 9.91
N GLY A 256 -12.76 -9.28 9.96
CA GLY A 256 -11.44 -8.66 10.02
C GLY A 256 -11.12 -7.84 8.76
N VAL A 257 -11.43 -8.37 7.57
CA VAL A 257 -11.26 -7.65 6.30
C VAL A 257 -12.10 -6.37 6.27
N LYS A 258 -13.37 -6.46 6.69
CA LYS A 258 -14.28 -5.30 6.75
C LYS A 258 -13.77 -4.25 7.74
N GLU A 259 -13.43 -4.64 8.96
CA GLU A 259 -12.88 -3.73 9.98
C GLU A 259 -11.60 -3.07 9.48
N ASN A 260 -10.71 -3.84 8.85
CA ASN A 260 -9.47 -3.30 8.30
C ASN A 260 -9.73 -2.26 7.22
N ILE A 261 -10.53 -2.56 6.20
CA ILE A 261 -10.78 -1.63 5.09
C ILE A 261 -11.62 -0.43 5.56
N LEU A 262 -12.74 -0.68 6.24
CA LEU A 262 -13.69 0.37 6.59
C LEU A 262 -13.19 1.21 7.77
N ASP A 263 -12.88 0.55 8.89
CA ASP A 263 -12.68 1.24 10.17
C ASP A 263 -11.26 1.74 10.33
N LYS A 264 -10.26 0.96 9.88
CA LYS A 264 -8.85 1.33 10.02
C LYS A 264 -8.31 2.20 8.88
N HIS A 265 -8.92 2.15 7.69
CA HIS A 265 -8.41 2.86 6.51
C HIS A 265 -9.39 3.93 5.98
N ILE A 266 -10.61 3.56 5.60
CA ILE A 266 -11.56 4.50 4.99
C ILE A 266 -11.99 5.57 5.97
N ARG A 267 -12.49 5.18 7.16
CA ARG A 267 -13.02 6.13 8.15
C ARG A 267 -11.98 7.18 8.58
N PRO A 268 -10.74 6.82 8.97
CA PRO A 268 -9.77 7.81 9.44
C PRO A 268 -9.30 8.79 8.35
N VAL A 269 -9.34 8.38 7.08
CA VAL A 269 -8.90 9.22 5.96
C VAL A 269 -10.05 10.11 5.46
N PHE A 270 -11.23 9.54 5.24
CA PHE A 270 -12.32 10.20 4.52
C PHE A 270 -13.49 10.64 5.39
N MET A 271 -13.59 10.16 6.64
CA MET A 271 -14.73 10.42 7.53
C MET A 271 -14.33 10.99 8.90
N ALA A 272 -13.03 11.16 9.16
CA ALA A 272 -12.52 11.93 10.30
C ALA A 272 -12.87 13.41 10.16
#